data_AF-A0A5K1G7D5-F1
#
_entry.id   AF-A0A5K1G7D5-F1
#
_cell.length_a   1.000
_cell.length_b   1.000
_cell.length_c   1.000
_cell.angle_alpha   90.00
_cell.angle_beta   90.00
_cell.angle_gamma   90.00
#
_symmetry.space_group_name_H-M   'P 1'
#
loop_
_entity.id
_entity.type
_entity.pdbx_description
1 polymer ?
#
loop_
_entity_poly.entity_id
_entity_poly.type
_entity_poly.pdbx_seq_one_letter_code
_entity_poly.pdbx_strand_id
1 'polypeptide(L)'
;EDKSNAPFVSALKAYAERNAARFTFPGHNRGMAAPPMLEQLIGKKPFIHDLAEINNFFSPEGPILETQKKAAELFGATETWFLVGGTYGVEVLIMLTCSLGG
;
A
#
# COMPACT_ATOMS: atom_id res chain seq x y z
N GLU A 1 -7.68 7.23 -19.36
CA GLU A 1 -6.38 7.65 -18.80
C GLU A 1 -5.48 6.43 -18.66
N ASP A 2 -4.19 6.64 -18.95
CA ASP A 2 -3.17 5.64 -19.26
C ASP A 2 -3.01 4.56 -18.17
N LYS A 3 -3.31 3.31 -18.52
CA LYS A 3 -3.17 2.13 -17.65
C LYS A 3 -1.69 1.74 -17.40
N SER A 4 -0.71 2.40 -18.02
CA SER A 4 0.66 1.89 -18.07
C SER A 4 1.64 2.44 -17.03
N ASN A 5 1.46 3.64 -16.47
CA ASN A 5 2.54 4.25 -15.63
C ASN A 5 2.43 4.07 -14.11
N ALA A 6 1.26 3.71 -13.57
CA ALA A 6 1.09 3.55 -12.11
C ALA A 6 0.17 2.36 -11.77
N PRO A 7 0.69 1.11 -11.80
CA PRO A 7 -0.13 -0.08 -11.63
C PRO A 7 -0.83 -0.12 -10.26
N PHE A 8 -0.10 0.19 -9.19
CA PHE A 8 -0.66 0.17 -7.83
C PHE A 8 -1.75 1.24 -7.63
N VAL A 9 -1.55 2.46 -8.11
CA VAL A 9 -2.56 3.54 -8.00
C VAL A 9 -3.82 3.19 -8.78
N SER A 10 -3.65 2.63 -9.99
CA SER A 10 -4.77 2.19 -10.82
C SER A 10 -5.57 1.07 -10.15
N ALA A 11 -4.87 0.11 -9.52
CA ALA A 11 -5.49 -0.94 -8.74
C ALA A 11 -6.24 -0.37 -7.53
N LEU A 12 -5.63 0.53 -6.77
CA LEU A 12 -6.24 1.17 -5.61
C LEU A 12 -7.56 1.87 -5.96
N LYS A 13 -7.58 2.61 -7.08
CA LYS A 13 -8.80 3.23 -7.60
C LYS A 13 -9.86 2.20 -7.97
N ALA A 14 -9.48 1.17 -8.72
CA ALA A 14 -10.41 0.11 -9.11
C ALA A 14 -10.96 -0.68 -7.90
N TYR A 15 -10.16 -0.91 -6.86
CA TYR A 15 -10.60 -1.58 -5.63
C TYR A 15 -11.58 -0.72 -4.83
N ALA A 16 -11.33 0.59 -4.74
CA ALA A 16 -12.24 1.52 -4.08
C ALA A 16 -13.63 1.58 -4.77
N GLU A 17 -13.67 1.44 -6.09
CA GLU A 17 -14.91 1.42 -6.88
C GLU A 17 -15.72 0.11 -6.72
N ARG A 18 -15.10 -0.99 -6.27
CA ARG A 18 -15.79 -2.26 -6.06
C ARG A 18 -16.70 -2.20 -4.83
N ASN A 19 -17.97 -2.54 -4.98
CA ASN A 19 -18.93 -2.64 -3.87
C ASN A 19 -18.80 -3.98 -3.13
N ALA A 20 -17.63 -4.26 -2.56
CA ALA A 20 -17.39 -5.46 -1.75
C ALA A 20 -18.10 -5.36 -0.40
N ALA A 21 -18.48 -6.51 0.17
CA ALA A 21 -19.08 -6.59 1.49
C ALA A 21 -18.16 -5.96 2.55
N ARG A 22 -18.75 -5.17 3.44
CA ARG A 22 -18.11 -4.13 4.23
C ARG A 22 -17.75 -4.57 5.67
N PHE A 23 -17.47 -5.84 5.83
CA PHE A 23 -17.11 -6.45 7.12
C PHE A 23 -15.59 -6.63 7.28
N THR A 24 -14.81 -5.93 6.46
CA THR A 24 -13.35 -5.94 6.50
C THR A 24 -12.82 -4.74 7.28
N PHE A 25 -11.62 -4.87 7.83
CA PHE A 25 -10.89 -3.73 8.37
C PHE A 25 -10.52 -2.76 7.24
N PRO A 26 -10.42 -1.44 7.51
CA PRO A 26 -10.58 -0.78 8.81
C PRO A 26 -12.03 -0.41 9.20
N GLY A 27 -12.26 -0.22 10.51
CA GLY A 27 -13.60 -0.01 11.10
C GLY A 27 -14.32 1.29 10.71
N HIS A 28 -13.63 2.27 10.10
CA HIS A 28 -14.29 3.45 9.52
C HIS A 28 -15.08 3.11 8.25
N ASN A 29 -14.96 1.88 7.75
CA ASN A 29 -15.77 1.28 6.71
C ASN A 29 -15.89 2.16 5.46
N ARG A 30 -14.74 2.45 4.86
CA ARG A 30 -14.62 3.28 3.63
C ARG A 30 -15.23 4.67 3.81
N GLY A 31 -15.08 5.23 5.01
CA GLY A 31 -15.57 6.56 5.36
C GLY A 31 -17.04 6.64 5.77
N MET A 32 -17.75 5.52 5.97
CA MET A 32 -19.12 5.52 6.50
C MET A 32 -19.17 5.78 8.01
N ALA A 33 -18.15 5.30 8.71
CA ALA A 33 -17.95 5.48 10.15
C ALA A 33 -16.67 6.28 10.41
N ALA A 34 -16.24 7.12 9.46
CA ALA A 34 -15.14 8.05 9.69
C ALA A 34 -15.54 9.08 10.75
N PRO A 35 -14.65 9.42 11.70
CA PRO A 35 -14.91 10.50 12.65
C PRO A 35 -15.15 11.82 11.92
N PRO A 36 -16.25 12.55 12.19
CA PRO A 36 -16.58 13.78 11.47
C PRO A 36 -15.47 14.83 11.49
N MET A 37 -14.75 14.95 12.62
CA MET A 37 -13.61 15.87 12.74
C MET A 37 -12.48 15.53 11.77
N LEU A 38 -12.21 14.25 11.53
CA LEU A 38 -11.19 13.82 10.58
C LEU A 38 -11.68 13.98 9.15
N GLU A 39 -12.93 13.63 8.86
CA GLU A 39 -13.52 13.86 7.53
C GLU A 39 -13.51 15.36 7.17
N GLN A 40 -13.75 16.26 8.11
CA GLN A 40 -13.63 17.71 7.90
C GLN A 40 -12.19 18.15 7.62
N LEU A 41 -11.21 17.52 8.26
CA LEU A 41 -9.80 17.90 8.14
C LEU A 41 -9.15 17.41 6.84
N ILE A 42 -9.34 16.12 6.49
CA ILE A 42 -8.63 15.47 5.38
C ILE A 42 -9.56 15.04 4.23
N GLY A 43 -10.87 15.27 4.37
CA GLY A 43 -11.89 14.82 3.45
C GLY A 43 -12.23 13.33 3.58
N LYS A 44 -13.23 12.90 2.81
CA LYS A 44 -13.70 11.50 2.82
C LYS A 44 -12.83 10.55 1.99
N LYS A 45 -12.18 11.07 0.94
CA LYS A 45 -11.45 10.25 -0.04
C LYS A 45 -10.35 9.37 0.57
N PRO A 46 -9.52 9.83 1.53
CA PRO A 46 -8.52 8.97 2.15
C PRO A 46 -9.11 7.69 2.76
N PHE A 47 -10.27 7.80 3.43
CA PHE A 47 -10.94 6.64 4.03
C PHE A 47 -11.46 5.65 2.99
N ILE A 48 -11.88 6.12 1.82
CA ILE A 48 -12.35 5.26 0.72
C ILE A 48 -11.20 4.39 0.17
N HIS A 49 -9.97 4.92 0.19
CA HIS A 49 -8.77 4.26 -0.33
C HIS A 49 -7.96 3.52 0.76
N ASP A 50 -8.37 3.59 2.02
CA ASP A 50 -7.74 2.84 3.11
C ASP A 50 -8.28 1.40 3.14
N LEU A 51 -7.64 0.54 2.33
CA LEU A 51 -8.09 -0.81 2.00
C LEU A 51 -7.05 -1.85 2.41
N ALA A 52 -7.43 -2.81 3.26
CA ALA A 52 -6.52 -3.86 3.72
C ALA A 52 -6.18 -4.89 2.62
N GLU A 53 -7.07 -5.10 1.65
CA GLU A 53 -7.02 -6.20 0.68
C GLU A 53 -5.92 -6.07 -0.37
N ILE A 54 -5.33 -4.87 -0.50
CA ILE A 54 -4.34 -4.51 -1.52
C ILE A 54 -2.93 -4.33 -0.89
N ASN A 55 -2.83 -4.39 0.44
CA ASN A 55 -1.66 -3.94 1.22
C ASN A 55 -0.75 -5.08 1.74
N ASN A 56 -0.59 -6.18 1.00
CA ASN A 56 0.42 -7.19 1.38
C ASN A 56 1.83 -6.76 0.95
N PHE A 57 2.52 -6.01 1.81
CA PHE A 57 3.88 -5.52 1.58
C PHE A 57 4.96 -6.58 1.85
N PHE A 58 4.69 -7.56 2.71
CA PHE A 58 5.67 -8.57 3.14
C PHE A 58 5.83 -9.70 2.12
N SER A 59 4.78 -9.99 1.35
CA SER A 59 4.81 -10.93 0.23
C SER A 59 4.13 -10.26 -0.96
N PRO A 60 4.87 -9.41 -1.71
CA PRO A 60 4.29 -8.59 -2.76
C PRO A 60 3.84 -9.45 -3.95
N GLU A 61 2.56 -9.31 -4.31
CA GLU A 61 1.94 -9.98 -5.45
C GLU A 61 1.11 -8.99 -6.28
N GLY A 62 0.83 -9.31 -7.54
CA GLY A 62 -0.03 -8.49 -8.38
C GLY A 62 0.46 -7.03 -8.53
N PRO A 63 -0.41 -6.01 -8.37
CA PRO A 63 -0.06 -4.61 -8.67
C PRO A 63 1.10 -4.03 -7.86
N ILE A 64 1.32 -4.49 -6.62
CA ILE A 64 2.45 -4.02 -5.82
C ILE A 64 3.78 -4.56 -6.34
N LEU A 65 3.81 -5.85 -6.73
CA LEU A 65 4.99 -6.48 -7.34
C LEU A 65 5.34 -5.84 -8.68
N GLU A 66 4.33 -5.59 -9.52
CA GLU A 66 4.53 -4.88 -10.79
C GLU A 66 5.11 -3.48 -10.59
N THR A 67 4.64 -2.78 -9.55
CA THR A 67 5.13 -1.43 -9.23
C THR A 67 6.55 -1.46 -8.69
N GLN A 68 6.90 -2.44 -7.85
CA GLN A 68 8.26 -2.66 -7.37
C GLN A 68 9.24 -2.97 -8.50
N LYS A 69 8.85 -3.81 -9.47
CA LYS A 69 9.67 -4.10 -10.66
C LYS A 69 9.93 -2.86 -11.52
N LYS A 70 8.90 -2.03 -11.74
CA LYS A 70 9.06 -0.74 -12.45
C LYS A 70 9.96 0.23 -11.70
N ALA A 71 9.87 0.26 -10.36
CA ALA A 71 10.78 1.07 -9.56
C ALA A 71 12.23 0.56 -9.68
N ALA A 72 12.45 -0.75 -9.64
CA ALA A 72 13.79 -1.33 -9.83
C ALA A 72 14.39 -0.96 -11.18
N GLU A 73 13.61 -1.04 -12.27
CA GLU A 73 14.02 -0.59 -13.60
C GLU A 73 14.36 0.91 -13.63
N LEU A 74 13.51 1.76 -13.05
CA LEU A 74 13.71 3.21 -13.01
C LEU A 74 14.98 3.61 -12.25
N PHE A 75 15.26 2.95 -11.12
CA PHE A 75 16.41 3.24 -10.26
C PHE A 75 17.68 2.46 -10.66
N GLY A 76 17.61 1.59 -11.67
CA GLY A 76 18.74 0.74 -12.08
C GLY A 76 19.16 -0.28 -11.02
N ALA A 77 18.23 -0.70 -10.16
CA ALA A 77 18.45 -1.68 -9.10
C ALA A 77 18.07 -3.09 -9.56
N THR A 78 18.63 -4.11 -8.92
CA THR A 78 18.21 -5.51 -9.16
C THR A 78 16.78 -5.75 -8.67
N GLU A 79 16.44 -5.22 -7.50
CA GLU A 79 15.13 -5.34 -6.88
C GLU A 79 14.80 -4.06 -6.10
N THR A 80 13.53 -3.82 -5.81
CA THR A 80 13.07 -2.69 -4.99
C THR A 80 11.93 -3.12 -4.09
N TRP A 81 12.03 -2.80 -2.80
CA TRP A 81 10.97 -3.04 -1.81
C TRP A 81 10.43 -1.72 -1.27
N PHE A 82 9.12 -1.66 -1.07
CA PHE A 82 8.45 -0.49 -0.51
C PHE A 82 8.30 -0.63 1.01
N LEU A 83 8.74 0.39 1.75
CA LEU A 83 8.71 0.43 3.20
C LEU A 83 7.78 1.56 3.67
N VAL A 84 6.80 1.25 4.51
CA VAL A 84 5.85 2.24 5.07
C VAL A 84 6.30 2.75 6.46
N GLY A 85 7.15 1.99 7.16
CA GLY A 85 7.62 2.31 8.52
C GLY A 85 8.82 3.25 8.61
N GLY A 86 9.32 3.79 7.49
CA GLY A 86 10.52 4.64 7.47
C GLY A 86 11.76 3.92 8.02
N THR A 87 12.51 4.58 8.90
CA THR A 87 13.77 4.07 9.48
C THR A 87 13.63 2.69 10.12
N TYR A 88 12.55 2.46 10.87
CA TYR A 88 12.29 1.15 11.49
C TYR A 88 12.18 0.03 10.45
N GLY A 89 11.65 0.33 9.26
CA GLY A 89 11.59 -0.64 8.17
C GLY A 89 12.98 -1.05 7.66
N VAL A 90 13.93 -0.11 7.64
CA VAL A 90 15.33 -0.38 7.26
C VAL A 90 16.02 -1.22 8.33
N GLU A 91 15.85 -0.87 9.60
CA GLU A 91 16.42 -1.62 10.73
C GLU A 91 15.92 -3.08 10.74
N VAL A 92 14.62 -3.29 10.57
CA VAL A 92 14.03 -4.64 10.49
C VAL A 92 14.57 -5.41 9.29
N LEU A 93 14.72 -4.78 8.12
CA LEU A 93 15.29 -5.43 6.94
C LEU A 93 16.74 -5.90 7.21
N ILE A 94 17.54 -5.06 7.86
CA ILE A 94 18.92 -5.41 8.26
C ILE A 94 18.89 -6.59 9.22
N MET A 95 18.05 -6.57 10.27
CA MET A 95 17.94 -7.67 11.23
C MET A 95 17.49 -9.00 10.58
N LEU A 96 16.67 -8.95 9.52
CA LEU A 96 16.20 -10.14 8.82
C LEU A 96 17.22 -10.72 7.84
N THR A 97 18.15 -9.90 7.33
CA THR A 97 19.10 -10.30 6.27
C THR A 97 20.52 -10.54 6.80
N CYS A 98 20.90 -9.90 7.89
CA CYS A 98 22.19 -10.13 8.56
C CYS A 98 22.05 -11.23 9.61
N SER A 99 22.94 -12.21 9.60
CA SER A 99 23.11 -13.12 10.74
C SER A 99 23.74 -12.37 11.91
N LEU A 100 23.37 -12.74 13.16
CA LEU A 100 24.19 -12.36 14.30
C LEU A 100 25.61 -12.87 14.05
N GLY A 101 26.60 -11.98 14.16
CA GLY A 101 28.00 -12.28 13.85
C GLY A 101 28.44 -13.59 14.50
N GLY A 102 28.91 -14.51 13.67
CA GLY A 102 29.61 -15.72 14.11
C GLY A 102 31.01 -15.42 14.59
#